data_AF-A0A954T613-F1
#
_entry.id   AF-A0A954T613-F1
#
_cell.length_a   1.000
_cell.length_b   1.000
_cell.length_c   1.000
_cell.angle_alpha   90.00
_cell.angle_beta   90.00
_cell.angle_gamma   90.00
#
_symmetry.space_group_name_H-M   'P 1'
#
loop_
_entity.id
_entity.type
_entity.pdbx_description
1 polymer ?
#
loop_
_entity_poly.entity_id
_entity_poly.type
_entity_poly.pdbx_seq_one_letter_code
_entity_poly.pdbx_strand_id
1 'polypeptide(L)'
;MLATRELIDNFHEYALRQVHNGAASLTIDELYKRWRLMQERNESIGDIRIAMEQFERGEGMTLDEAERRIRQQLNLPSRTI
;
A
#
# COMPACT_ATOMS: atom_id res chain seq x y z
N MET A 1 -13.97 -2.51 -8.66
CA MET A 1 -13.14 -1.32 -8.40
C MET A 1 -13.24 -0.40 -9.61
N LEU A 2 -13.77 0.82 -9.43
CA LEU A 2 -13.71 1.85 -10.46
C LEU A 2 -12.31 2.47 -10.42
N ALA A 3 -11.62 2.54 -11.55
CA ALA A 3 -10.38 3.31 -11.65
C ALA A 3 -10.72 4.80 -11.47
N THR A 4 -10.13 5.45 -10.47
CA THR A 4 -10.29 6.89 -10.30
C THR A 4 -9.44 7.61 -11.35
N ARG A 5 -9.87 8.82 -11.75
CA ARG A 5 -9.14 9.65 -12.72
C ARG A 5 -7.68 9.86 -12.31
N GLU A 6 -7.46 10.06 -11.02
CA GLU A 6 -6.14 10.19 -10.41
C GLU A 6 -5.23 8.96 -10.62
N LEU A 7 -5.77 7.73 -10.52
CA LEU A 7 -4.98 6.53 -10.76
C LEU A 7 -4.58 6.40 -12.24
N ILE A 8 -5.45 6.84 -13.15
CA ILE A 8 -5.18 6.84 -14.60
C ILE A 8 -4.08 7.85 -14.90
N ASP A 9 -4.18 9.07 -14.36
CA ASP A 9 -3.20 10.14 -14.57
C ASP A 9 -1.82 9.74 -14.00
N ASN A 10 -1.79 9.17 -12.78
CA ASN A 10 -0.56 8.66 -12.16
C ASN A 10 0.10 7.53 -12.96
N PHE A 11 -0.69 6.61 -13.52
CA PHE A 11 -0.16 5.55 -14.38
C PHE A 11 0.37 6.14 -15.70
N HIS A 12 -0.34 7.10 -16.29
CA HIS A 12 0.08 7.77 -17.52
C HIS A 12 1.46 8.42 -17.34
N GLU A 13 1.65 9.22 -16.30
CA GLU A 13 2.94 9.88 -16.02
C GLU A 13 4.08 8.90 -15.77
N TYR A 14 3.79 7.78 -15.12
CA TYR A 14 4.76 6.70 -14.95
C TYR A 14 5.14 6.07 -16.29
N ALA A 15 4.15 5.72 -17.11
CA ALA A 15 4.36 5.07 -18.40
C ALA A 15 5.19 5.97 -19.34
N LEU A 16 4.88 7.28 -19.39
CA LEU A 16 5.66 8.24 -20.15
C LEU A 16 7.12 8.27 -19.72
N ARG A 17 7.40 8.33 -18.41
CA ARG A 17 8.78 8.31 -17.89
C ARG A 17 9.51 7.03 -18.26
N GLN A 18 8.86 5.87 -18.18
CA GLN A 18 9.47 4.59 -18.55
C GLN A 18 9.81 4.53 -20.05
N VAL A 19 8.92 5.01 -20.91
CA VAL A 19 9.18 5.09 -22.36
C VAL A 19 10.39 5.97 -22.65
N HIS A 20 10.50 7.16 -22.03
CA HIS A 20 11.64 8.06 -22.18
C HIS A 20 12.96 7.45 -21.65
N ASN A 21 12.88 6.60 -20.62
CA ASN A 21 14.03 5.93 -20.02
C ASN A 21 14.41 4.61 -20.72
N GLY A 22 13.93 4.35 -21.93
CA GLY A 22 14.32 3.20 -22.75
C GLY A 22 13.50 1.93 -22.54
N ALA A 23 12.39 1.99 -21.79
CA ALA A 23 11.44 0.88 -21.63
C ALA A 23 10.36 0.85 -22.73
N ALA A 24 10.62 1.44 -23.91
CA ALA A 24 9.68 1.51 -25.03
C ALA A 24 9.28 0.14 -25.60
N SER A 25 10.04 -0.91 -25.30
CA SER A 25 9.72 -2.30 -25.69
C SER A 25 8.70 -2.98 -24.77
N LEU A 26 8.38 -2.39 -23.60
CA LEU A 26 7.41 -2.95 -22.68
C LEU A 26 5.99 -2.69 -23.18
N THR A 27 5.15 -3.71 -23.07
CA THR A 27 3.71 -3.59 -23.31
C THR A 27 3.05 -2.74 -22.21
N ILE A 28 1.87 -2.20 -22.51
CA ILE A 28 1.07 -1.45 -21.53
C ILE A 28 0.79 -2.30 -20.28
N ASP A 29 0.51 -3.59 -20.46
CA ASP A 29 0.24 -4.51 -19.34
C ASP A 29 1.46 -4.71 -18.44
N GLU A 30 2.67 -4.80 -19.02
CA GLU A 30 3.92 -4.90 -18.26
C GLU A 30 4.22 -3.60 -17.50
N LEU A 31 3.99 -2.45 -18.14
CA LEU A 31 4.11 -1.15 -17.47
C LEU A 31 3.12 -1.04 -16.32
N TYR A 32 1.88 -1.47 -16.50
CA TYR A 32 0.85 -1.44 -15.48
C TYR A 32 1.19 -2.35 -14.29
N LYS A 33 1.64 -3.59 -14.54
CA LYS A 33 2.10 -4.51 -13.49
C LYS A 33 3.24 -3.92 -12.68
N ARG A 34 4.25 -3.35 -13.34
CA ARG A 34 5.40 -2.73 -12.65
C ARG A 34 4.98 -1.51 -11.84
N TRP A 35 4.13 -0.65 -12.40
CA TRP A 35 3.58 0.51 -11.69
C TRP A 35 2.85 0.06 -10.43
N ARG A 36 1.99 -0.96 -10.54
CA ARG A 36 1.21 -1.47 -9.41
C ARG A 36 2.08 -2.04 -8.29
N LEU A 37 3.09 -2.84 -8.64
CA LEU A 37 4.07 -3.36 -7.66
C LEU A 37 4.82 -2.24 -6.95
N MET A 38 5.15 -1.15 -7.65
CA MET A 38 5.78 0.02 -7.04
C MET A 38 4.83 0.76 -6.10
N GLN A 39 3.54 0.90 -6.45
CA GLN A 39 2.54 1.51 -5.57
C GLN A 39 2.38 0.68 -4.28
N GLU A 40 2.21 -0.63 -4.41
CA GLU A 40 2.11 -1.55 -3.26
C GLU A 40 3.34 -1.47 -2.35
N ARG A 41 4.54 -1.34 -2.93
CA ARG A 41 5.78 -1.11 -2.17
C ARG A 41 5.80 0.24 -1.47
N ASN A 42 5.35 1.31 -2.12
CA ASN A 42 5.33 2.65 -1.53
C ASN A 42 4.33 2.74 -0.38
N GLU A 43 3.15 2.13 -0.53
CA GLU A 43 2.16 1.97 0.54
C GLU A 43 2.78 1.21 1.72
N SER A 44 3.44 0.08 1.46
CA SER A 44 4.12 -0.71 2.50
C SER A 44 5.20 0.10 3.25
N ILE A 45 5.99 0.91 2.55
CA ILE A 45 7.01 1.77 3.17
C ILE A 45 6.34 2.87 4.02
N GLY A 46 5.23 3.44 3.54
CA GLY A 46 4.44 4.41 4.28
C GLY A 46 3.91 3.84 5.59
N ASP A 47 3.38 2.63 5.55
CA ASP A 47 2.86 1.92 6.73
C ASP A 47 3.96 1.63 7.75
N ILE A 48 5.14 1.18 7.28
CA ILE A 48 6.30 0.96 8.15
C ILE A 48 6.72 2.27 8.83
N ARG A 49 6.80 3.38 8.08
CA ARG A 49 7.16 4.68 8.66
C ARG A 49 6.16 5.12 9.71
N ILE A 50 4.86 4.99 9.45
CA ILE A 50 3.81 5.30 10.41
C ILE A 50 3.95 4.45 11.67
N ALA A 51 4.21 3.15 11.53
CA ALA A 51 4.41 2.26 12.66
C ALA A 51 5.65 2.65 13.50
N MET A 52 6.74 3.09 12.84
CA MET A 52 7.92 3.61 13.52
C MET A 52 7.63 4.90 14.29
N GLU A 53 6.94 5.86 13.68
CA GLU A 53 6.55 7.11 14.34
C GLU A 53 5.63 6.86 15.55
N GLN A 54 4.68 5.93 15.42
CA GLN A 54 3.82 5.52 16.54
C GLN A 54 4.63 4.88 17.67
N PHE A 55 5.61 4.03 17.33
CA PHE A 55 6.51 3.45 18.33
C PHE A 55 7.33 4.52 19.05
N GLU A 56 7.92 5.48 18.32
CA GLU A 56 8.69 6.59 18.90
C GLU A 56 7.85 7.49 19.82
N ARG A 57 6.56 7.68 19.51
CA ARG A 57 5.61 8.42 20.37
C ARG A 57 5.07 7.62 21.56
N GLY A 58 5.44 6.34 21.69
CA GLY A 58 4.88 5.44 22.70
C GLY A 58 3.41 5.05 22.44
N GLU A 59 2.93 5.27 21.22
CA GLU A 59 1.57 4.91 20.75
C GLU A 59 1.52 3.48 20.19
N GLY A 60 2.64 2.76 20.22
CA GLY A 60 2.69 1.35 19.85
C GLY A 60 1.76 0.52 20.73
N MET A 61 1.06 -0.43 20.12
CA MET A 61 0.20 -1.38 20.83
C MET A 61 0.73 -2.79 20.73
N THR A 62 0.40 -3.62 21.71
CA THR A 62 0.75 -5.04 21.67
C THR A 62 -0.07 -5.77 20.59
N LEU A 63 0.45 -6.89 20.09
CA LEU A 63 -0.27 -7.73 19.13
C LEU A 63 -1.63 -8.19 19.68
N ASP A 64 -1.70 -8.49 20.98
CA ASP A 64 -2.93 -8.91 21.65
C ASP A 64 -3.98 -7.79 21.71
N GLU A 65 -3.55 -6.55 21.92
CA GLU A 65 -4.43 -5.37 21.88
C GLU A 65 -4.91 -5.09 20.45
N ALA A 66 -4.02 -5.21 19.46
CA ALA A 66 -4.35 -5.06 18.05
C ALA A 66 -5.38 -6.13 17.61
N GLU A 67 -5.15 -7.40 17.93
CA GLU A 67 -6.08 -8.49 17.62
C GLU A 67 -7.45 -8.24 18.24
N ARG A 68 -7.49 -7.82 19.51
CA ARG A 68 -8.74 -7.55 20.22
C ARG A 68 -9.53 -6.42 19.55
N ARG A 69 -8.84 -5.35 19.13
CA ARG A 69 -9.45 -4.19 18.45
C ARG A 69 -10.03 -4.57 17.09
N ILE A 70 -9.28 -5.36 16.30
CA ILE A 70 -9.74 -5.86 15.00
C ILE A 70 -10.98 -6.76 15.18
N ARG A 71 -10.94 -7.67 16.15
CA ARG A 71 -12.10 -8.55 16.44
C ARG A 71 -13.33 -7.74 16.85
N GLN A 72 -13.18 -6.72 17.69
CA GLN A 72 -14.28 -5.83 18.07
C GLN A 72 -14.87 -5.10 16.86
N GLN A 73 -14.05 -4.55 15.98
CA GLN A 73 -14.51 -3.89 14.76
C GLN A 73 -15.27 -4.83 13.82
N LEU A 74 -14.89 -6.11 13.80
CA LEU A 74 -15.50 -7.15 12.98
C LEU A 74 -16.64 -7.91 13.68
N ASN A 75 -17.04 -7.52 14.89
CA ASN A 75 -18.01 -8.24 15.73
C ASN A 75 -17.67 -9.73 15.94
N LEU A 76 -16.37 -10.03 16.06
CA LEU A 76 -15.87 -11.38 16.33
C LEU A 76 -15.62 -11.57 17.83
N PRO A 77 -15.87 -12.76 18.38
CA PRO A 77 -15.56 -13.06 19.78
C PRO A 77 -14.04 -12.99 20.02
N SER A 78 -13.67 -12.49 21.20
CA SER A 78 -12.29 -12.51 21.68
C SER A 78 -11.84 -13.95 21.92
N ARG A 79 -10.59 -14.27 21.56
CA ARG A 79 -9.99 -15.55 21.94
C ARG A 79 -9.69 -15.53 23.44
N THR A 80 -10.21 -16.51 24.16
CA THR A 80 -9.73 -16.85 25.51
C THR A 80 -8.38 -17.55 25.32
N ILE A 81 -7.32 -16.97 25.87
CA ILE A 81 -6.01 -17.62 26.00
C ILE A 81 -5.95 -18.24 27.39
#